data_AF-A0A537WS80-F1
#
_entry.id   AF-A0A537WS80-F1
#
_cell.length_a   1.000
_cell.length_b   1.000
_cell.length_c   1.000
_cell.angle_alpha   90.00
_cell.angle_beta   90.00
_cell.angle_gamma   90.00
#
_symmetry.space_group_name_H-M   'P 1'
#
loop_
_entity.id
_entity.type
_entity.pdbx_description
1 polymer ?
#
loop_
_entity_poly.entity_id
_entity_poly.type
_entity_poly.pdbx_seq_one_letter_code
_entity_poly.pdbx_strand_id
1 'polypeptide(L)'
;MAGNSFGTLFRFTTWGESHGPAIGVVVDGVPPRIPLAEPDIQHWLDRRRPGQSRYTTQRREPDEVKILSGVFEGQTTGTPIQLLIENVDQRSKDYRNIADRFRPGHADYTYWKKYGTRDYRGGGRASARET
;
A
#
# COMPACT_ATOMS: atom_id res chain seq x y z
N MET A 1 9.26 -5.79 14.41
CA MET A 1 10.20 -4.91 13.67
C MET A 1 9.62 -3.52 13.62
N ALA A 2 10.42 -2.50 13.95
CA ALA A 2 9.97 -1.10 14.06
C ALA A 2 10.15 -0.28 12.76
N GLY A 3 10.27 -0.95 11.61
CA GLY A 3 10.53 -0.32 10.32
C GLY A 3 9.52 -0.73 9.25
N ASN A 4 9.57 -0.04 8.11
CA ASN A 4 8.77 -0.31 6.92
C ASN A 4 9.55 -1.01 5.80
N SER A 5 10.80 -1.42 6.08
CA SER A 5 11.67 -2.11 5.15
C SER A 5 11.84 -3.57 5.55
N PHE A 6 11.81 -4.46 4.57
CA PHE A 6 11.96 -5.90 4.74
C PHE A 6 13.04 -6.41 3.79
N GLY A 7 13.87 -7.35 4.25
CA GLY A 7 15.01 -7.87 3.50
C GLY A 7 16.33 -7.12 3.79
N THR A 8 17.41 -7.55 3.14
CA THR A 8 18.77 -7.04 3.39
C THR A 8 19.45 -6.61 2.08
N LEU A 9 19.71 -7.57 1.18
CA LEU A 9 20.25 -7.29 -0.16
C LEU A 9 19.12 -6.99 -1.14
N PHE A 10 18.17 -7.91 -1.25
CA PHE A 10 16.88 -7.65 -1.88
C PHE A 10 15.96 -7.09 -0.81
N ARG A 11 15.62 -5.81 -0.91
CA ARG A 11 14.90 -5.08 0.14
C ARG A 11 13.74 -4.32 -0.44
N PHE A 12 12.58 -4.40 0.19
CA PHE A 12 11.43 -3.59 -0.19
C PHE A 12 10.97 -2.72 0.98
N THR A 13 10.62 -1.47 0.67
CA THR A 13 10.20 -0.45 1.63
C THR A 13 8.84 0.07 1.22
N THR A 14 7.81 -0.17 2.04
CA THR A 14 6.43 0.26 1.74
C THR A 14 6.13 1.62 2.34
N TRP A 15 5.29 2.40 1.67
CA TRP A 15 4.88 3.74 2.09
C TRP A 15 3.43 4.03 1.71
N GLY A 16 2.87 5.07 2.34
CA GLY A 16 1.53 5.57 2.09
C GLY A 16 0.48 5.08 3.08
N GLU A 17 -0.65 5.78 3.04
CA GLU A 17 -1.80 5.61 3.94
C GLU A 17 -3.04 5.22 3.13
N SER A 18 -3.95 4.46 3.74
CA SER A 18 -5.15 3.98 3.05
C SER A 18 -6.14 5.08 2.65
N HIS A 19 -6.03 6.25 3.28
CA HIS A 19 -6.82 7.45 2.96
C HIS A 19 -5.94 8.59 2.42
N GLY A 20 -4.66 8.31 2.13
CA GLY A 20 -3.79 9.19 1.37
C GLY A 20 -4.12 9.14 -0.13
N PRO A 21 -3.41 9.93 -0.95
CA PRO A 21 -3.62 9.95 -2.40
C PRO A 21 -3.14 8.66 -3.09
N ALA A 22 -2.12 8.00 -2.53
CA ALA A 22 -1.52 6.80 -3.09
C ALA A 22 -0.83 5.98 -2.00
N ILE A 23 -0.52 4.73 -2.35
CA ILE A 23 0.42 3.87 -1.64
C ILE A 23 1.49 3.38 -2.61
N GLY A 24 2.58 2.84 -2.09
CA GLY A 24 3.60 2.28 -2.95
C GLY A 24 4.70 1.54 -2.22
N VAL A 25 5.66 1.09 -3.02
CA VAL A 25 6.83 0.37 -2.55
C VAL A 25 8.04 0.77 -3.36
N VAL A 26 9.19 0.85 -2.70
CA VAL A 26 10.49 0.93 -3.35
C VAL A 26 11.19 -0.42 -3.16
N VAL A 27 11.63 -1.04 -4.24
CA VAL A 27 12.34 -2.32 -4.24
C VAL A 27 13.79 -2.09 -4.65
N ASP A 28 14.70 -2.33 -3.72
CA ASP A 28 16.15 -2.26 -3.88
C ASP A 28 16.77 -3.65 -4.11
N GLY A 29 17.92 -3.66 -4.77
CA GLY A 29 18.72 -4.88 -4.93
C GLY A 29 18.25 -5.81 -6.05
N VAL A 30 17.42 -5.30 -6.97
CA VAL A 30 17.01 -6.02 -8.18
C VAL A 30 18.19 -6.00 -9.16
N PRO A 31 18.68 -7.14 -9.65
CA PRO A 31 19.71 -7.17 -10.69
C PRO A 31 19.24 -6.49 -11.98
N PRO A 32 20.15 -5.91 -12.79
CA PRO A 32 19.79 -5.36 -14.09
C PRO A 32 19.45 -6.45 -15.12
N ARG A 33 18.80 -6.06 -16.22
CA ARG A 33 18.47 -6.90 -17.39
C ARG A 33 17.43 -8.00 -17.14
N ILE A 34 16.58 -7.81 -16.13
CA ILE A 34 15.42 -8.67 -15.90
C ILE A 34 14.23 -8.02 -16.63
N PRO A 35 13.50 -8.74 -17.50
CA PRO A 35 12.28 -8.22 -18.10
C PRO A 35 11.25 -7.87 -17.01
N LEU A 36 10.70 -6.66 -17.07
CA LEU A 36 9.67 -6.21 -16.14
C LEU A 36 8.78 -5.15 -16.78
N ALA A 37 7.47 -5.35 -16.69
CA ALA A 37 6.44 -4.38 -17.05
C ALA A 37 5.27 -4.42 -16.04
N GLU A 38 4.42 -3.40 -16.05
CA GLU A 38 3.22 -3.34 -15.17
C GLU A 38 2.35 -4.61 -15.23
N PRO A 39 2.09 -5.25 -16.40
CA PRO A 39 1.26 -6.46 -16.47
C PRO A 39 1.80 -7.64 -15.64
N ASP A 40 3.11 -7.73 -15.46
CA ASP A 40 3.74 -8.80 -14.65
C ASP A 40 3.34 -8.70 -13.17
N ILE A 41 3.01 -7.48 -12.72
CA ILE A 41 2.60 -7.18 -11.35
C ILE A 41 1.07 -7.11 -11.25
N GLN A 42 0.41 -6.53 -12.26
CA GLN A 42 -1.03 -6.27 -12.25
C GLN A 42 -1.87 -7.53 -12.01
N HIS A 43 -1.46 -8.68 -12.56
CA HIS A 43 -2.14 -9.95 -12.32
C HIS A 43 -2.30 -10.28 -10.82
N TRP A 44 -1.28 -9.98 -10.02
CA TRP A 44 -1.29 -10.23 -8.57
C TRP A 44 -2.16 -9.21 -7.83
N LEU A 45 -2.13 -7.95 -8.27
CA LEU A 45 -2.98 -6.89 -7.71
C LEU A 45 -4.45 -7.17 -8.00
N ASP A 46 -4.78 -7.60 -9.21
CA ASP A 46 -6.14 -7.97 -9.60
C ASP A 46 -6.68 -9.09 -8.73
N ARG A 47 -5.87 -10.08 -8.36
CA ARG A 47 -6.26 -11.16 -7.44
C ARG A 47 -6.46 -10.69 -6.00
N ARG A 48 -5.74 -9.66 -5.58
CA ARG A 48 -5.77 -9.13 -4.21
C ARG A 48 -6.89 -8.10 -4.01
N ARG A 49 -7.21 -7.32 -5.05
CA ARG A 49 -8.03 -6.11 -4.93
C ARG A 49 -9.39 -6.40 -4.28
N PRO A 50 -9.93 -5.44 -3.52
CA PRO A 50 -11.25 -5.58 -2.91
C PRO A 50 -12.39 -5.69 -3.94
N GLY A 51 -13.59 -6.06 -3.48
CA GLY A 51 -14.80 -6.01 -4.32
C GLY A 51 -14.98 -7.20 -5.26
N GLN A 52 -14.17 -8.26 -5.14
CA GLN A 52 -14.33 -9.49 -5.92
C GLN A 52 -15.55 -10.34 -5.50
N SER A 53 -16.12 -10.08 -4.33
CA SER A 53 -17.27 -10.82 -3.82
C SER A 53 -18.28 -9.88 -3.16
N ARG A 54 -19.56 -10.25 -3.23
CA ARG A 54 -20.67 -9.54 -2.56
C ARG A 54 -20.52 -9.43 -1.04
N TYR A 55 -19.65 -10.24 -0.44
CA TYR A 55 -19.38 -10.24 1.01
C TYR A 55 -18.18 -9.37 1.41
N THR A 56 -17.47 -8.81 0.43
CA THR A 56 -16.31 -7.94 0.66
C THR A 56 -16.70 -6.46 0.54
N THR A 57 -15.77 -5.56 0.87
CA THR A 57 -16.02 -4.12 0.74
C THR A 57 -16.47 -3.76 -0.68
N GLN A 58 -17.41 -2.81 -0.77
CA GLN A 58 -17.94 -2.32 -2.04
C GLN A 58 -17.00 -1.34 -2.75
N ARG A 59 -15.85 -1.01 -2.13
CA ARG A 59 -14.86 -0.13 -2.76
C ARG A 59 -14.38 -0.75 -4.06
N ARG A 60 -14.34 0.07 -5.11
CA ARG A 60 -13.81 -0.32 -6.42
C ARG A 60 -12.49 0.39 -6.65
N GLU A 61 -11.45 -0.14 -6.02
CA GLU A 61 -10.08 0.26 -6.30
C GLU A 61 -9.56 -0.63 -7.43
N PRO A 62 -9.22 -0.07 -8.61
CA PRO A 62 -8.71 -0.86 -9.72
C PRO A 62 -7.30 -1.41 -9.43
N ASP A 63 -6.60 -0.78 -8.48
CA ASP A 63 -5.23 -1.14 -8.08
C ASP A 63 -4.26 -1.18 -9.26
N GLU A 64 -4.35 -0.16 -10.12
CA GLU A 64 -3.42 0.01 -11.23
C GLU A 64 -2.03 0.38 -10.72
N VAL A 65 -1.05 -0.46 -11.03
CA VAL A 65 0.35 -0.19 -10.71
C VAL A 65 1.00 0.68 -11.78
N LYS A 66 1.82 1.63 -11.33
CA LYS A 66 2.71 2.43 -12.17
C LYS A 66 4.14 2.17 -11.75
N ILE A 67 5.01 1.83 -12.70
CA ILE A 67 6.47 1.76 -12.47
C ILE A 67 7.05 3.16 -12.71
N LEU A 68 7.57 3.79 -11.66
CA LEU A 68 8.07 5.17 -11.72
C LEU A 68 9.59 5.26 -11.92
N SER A 69 10.33 4.19 -11.64
CA SER A 69 11.79 4.15 -11.79
C SER A 69 12.31 2.71 -11.84
N GLY A 70 13.60 2.54 -12.13
CA GLY A 70 14.28 1.24 -12.07
C GLY A 70 14.04 0.31 -13.26
N VAL A 71 13.26 0.75 -14.25
CA VAL A 71 13.02 0.05 -15.52
C VAL A 71 13.28 1.01 -16.68
N PHE A 72 13.97 0.52 -17.70
CA PHE A 72 14.21 1.21 -18.96
C PHE A 72 14.10 0.19 -20.10
N GLU A 73 13.38 0.53 -21.17
CA GLU A 73 13.14 -0.37 -22.33
C GLU A 73 12.67 -1.79 -21.92
N GLY A 74 11.77 -1.86 -20.94
CA GLY A 74 11.18 -3.12 -20.45
C GLY A 74 12.14 -4.01 -19.63
N GLN A 75 13.30 -3.48 -19.23
CA GLN A 75 14.29 -4.19 -18.43
C GLN A 75 14.67 -3.42 -17.17
N THR A 76 14.93 -4.14 -16.09
CA THR A 76 15.45 -3.56 -14.85
C THR A 76 16.84 -2.96 -15.07
N THR A 77 17.11 -1.83 -14.43
CA THR A 77 18.38 -1.09 -14.59
C THR A 77 19.41 -1.43 -13.52
N GLY A 78 19.02 -2.16 -12.47
CA GLY A 78 19.85 -2.36 -11.27
C GLY A 78 19.66 -1.28 -10.21
N THR A 79 18.94 -0.20 -10.53
CA THR A 79 18.59 0.86 -9.57
C THR A 79 17.28 0.52 -8.85
N PRO A 80 16.93 1.22 -7.77
CA PRO A 80 15.66 1.00 -7.07
C PRO A 80 14.46 1.11 -8.01
N ILE A 81 13.51 0.18 -7.87
CA ILE A 81 12.25 0.17 -8.61
C ILE A 81 11.17 0.76 -7.72
N GLN A 82 10.60 1.89 -8.13
CA GLN A 82 9.48 2.50 -7.43
C GLN A 82 8.16 2.10 -8.09
N LEU A 83 7.26 1.53 -7.29
CA LEU A 83 5.90 1.19 -7.67
C LEU A 83 4.92 2.11 -6.94
N LEU A 84 3.90 2.59 -7.66
CA LEU A 84 2.85 3.45 -7.13
C LEU A 84 1.47 2.90 -7.52
N ILE A 85 0.54 2.95 -6.58
CA ILE A 85 -0.89 2.66 -6.77
C ILE A 85 -1.69 3.83 -6.19
N GLU A 86 -2.57 4.40 -7.00
CA GLU A 86 -3.44 5.50 -6.57
C GLU A 86 -4.64 4.97 -5.76
N ASN A 87 -5.07 5.73 -4.76
CA ASN A 87 -6.33 5.48 -4.06
C ASN A 87 -7.41 6.35 -4.70
N VAL A 88 -8.43 5.72 -5.31
CA VAL A 88 -9.46 6.42 -6.11
C VAL A 88 -10.86 6.39 -5.51
N ASP A 89 -11.16 5.47 -4.57
CA ASP A 89 -12.48 5.35 -3.92
C ASP A 89 -12.35 5.43 -2.37
N GLN A 90 -11.53 6.36 -1.88
CA GLN A 90 -11.37 6.62 -0.46
C GLN A 90 -12.56 7.37 0.15
N ARG A 91 -13.43 6.64 0.86
CA ARG A 91 -14.61 7.20 1.52
C ARG A 91 -14.34 7.59 2.97
N SER A 92 -13.63 8.71 3.15
CA SER A 92 -13.28 9.23 4.49
C SER A 92 -14.51 9.56 5.36
N LYS A 93 -15.66 9.89 4.76
CA LYS A 93 -16.87 10.32 5.48
C LYS A 93 -17.50 9.21 6.32
N ASP A 94 -17.32 7.96 5.93
CA ASP A 94 -17.93 6.79 6.57
C ASP A 94 -17.37 6.54 7.99
N TYR A 95 -16.23 7.17 8.33
CA TYR A 95 -15.52 6.98 9.60
C TYR A 95 -15.70 8.12 10.60
N ARG A 96 -16.53 9.13 10.33
CA ARG A 96 -16.72 10.28 11.25
C ARG A 96 -17.23 9.85 12.63
N ASN A 97 -18.11 8.86 12.67
CA ASN A 97 -18.77 8.39 13.90
C ASN A 97 -17.84 7.61 14.85
N ILE A 98 -16.59 7.34 14.43
CA ILE A 98 -15.58 6.67 15.25
C ILE A 98 -14.37 7.58 15.53
N ALA A 99 -14.47 8.87 15.20
CA ALA A 99 -13.38 9.82 15.39
C ALA A 99 -12.97 9.99 16.87
N ASP A 100 -13.91 9.74 17.79
CA ASP A 100 -13.79 9.84 19.24
C ASP A 100 -13.73 8.47 19.93
N ARG A 101 -13.77 7.36 19.19
CA ARG A 101 -13.83 5.98 19.74
C ARG A 101 -12.64 5.14 19.33
N PHE A 102 -12.20 4.24 20.21
CA PHE A 102 -11.21 3.19 19.87
C PHE A 102 -11.95 1.91 19.50
N ARG A 103 -11.71 1.37 18.30
CA ARG A 103 -12.37 0.13 17.87
C ARG A 103 -11.71 -1.08 18.55
N PRO A 104 -12.49 -1.97 19.19
CA PRO A 104 -11.96 -3.22 19.73
C PRO A 104 -11.25 -4.05 18.65
N GLY A 105 -10.06 -4.58 18.95
CA GLY A 105 -9.26 -5.37 18.01
C GLY A 105 -8.48 -4.58 16.95
N HIS A 106 -8.65 -3.25 16.87
CA HIS A 106 -7.87 -2.40 15.96
C HIS A 106 -6.69 -1.74 16.67
N ALA A 107 -5.74 -1.26 15.87
CA ALA A 107 -4.54 -0.58 16.34
C ALA A 107 -4.78 0.87 16.84
N ASP A 108 -6.04 1.31 16.94
CA ASP A 108 -6.41 2.70 17.23
C ASP A 108 -5.79 3.22 18.53
N TYR A 109 -5.95 2.46 19.63
CA TYR A 109 -5.45 2.86 20.94
C TYR A 109 -3.93 2.77 21.03
N THR A 110 -3.33 1.71 20.48
CA THR A 110 -1.88 1.50 20.54
C THR A 110 -1.12 2.55 19.72
N TYR A 111 -1.64 2.96 18.55
CA TYR A 111 -1.08 4.07 17.78
C TYR A 111 -1.19 5.39 18.53
N TRP A 112 -2.36 5.71 19.07
CA TRP A 112 -2.55 6.93 19.86
C TRP A 112 -1.62 6.98 21.07
N LYS A 113 -1.54 5.88 21.83
CA LYS A 113 -0.70 5.80 23.02
C LYS A 113 0.80 5.88 22.72
N LYS A 114 1.24 5.32 21.58
CA LYS A 114 2.66 5.31 21.18
C LYS A 114 3.11 6.61 20.51
N TYR A 115 2.30 7.16 19.61
CA TYR A 115 2.69 8.26 18.73
C TYR A 115 1.96 9.58 19.05
N GLY A 116 0.98 9.59 19.94
CA GLY A 116 0.17 10.78 20.28
C GLY A 116 -0.83 11.20 19.19
N THR A 117 -0.72 10.65 17.99
CA THR A 117 -1.59 10.93 16.84
C THR A 117 -2.22 9.65 16.31
N ARG A 118 -3.44 9.77 15.77
CA ARG A 118 -4.21 8.66 15.23
C ARG A 118 -5.08 9.14 14.06
N ASP A 119 -4.87 8.54 12.89
CA ASP A 119 -5.84 8.66 11.80
C ASP A 119 -7.01 7.69 12.02
N TYR A 120 -8.10 8.23 12.58
CA TYR A 120 -9.32 7.48 12.90
C TYR A 120 -10.04 6.92 11.67
N ARG A 121 -9.71 7.38 10.46
CA ARG A 121 -10.32 6.87 9.21
C ARG A 121 -9.90 5.44 8.88
N GLY A 122 -9.06 4.82 9.72
CA GLY A 122 -8.38 3.56 9.37
C GLY A 122 -7.21 3.79 8.42
N GLY A 123 -6.65 5.01 8.46
CA GLY A 123 -5.73 5.58 7.47
C GLY A 123 -4.28 5.15 7.60
N GLY A 124 -3.78 4.90 8.81
CA GLY A 124 -2.35 4.64 9.00
C GLY A 124 -1.88 3.29 8.43
N ARG A 125 -0.59 3.02 8.59
CA ARG A 125 0.09 1.76 8.20
C ARG A 125 -0.57 0.48 8.71
N ALA A 126 -1.40 0.54 9.75
CA ALA A 126 -2.15 -0.60 10.26
C ALA A 126 -3.32 -1.06 9.36
N SER A 127 -3.59 -0.35 8.27
CA SER A 127 -4.63 -0.73 7.30
C SER A 127 -4.20 -1.93 6.46
N ALA A 128 -5.17 -2.77 6.09
CA ALA A 128 -4.97 -3.82 5.08
C ALA A 128 -4.65 -3.27 3.68
N ARG A 129 -4.69 -1.94 3.47
CA ARG A 129 -4.25 -1.34 2.20
C ARG A 129 -2.76 -1.56 1.94
N GLU A 130 -1.94 -1.79 2.97
CA GLU A 130 -0.50 -2.01 2.82
C GLU A 130 -0.14 -3.35 2.17
N THR A 131 -1.03 -4.35 2.27
CA THR A 131 -0.87 -5.65 1.61
C THR A 131 -1.27 -5.56 0.15
#